data_AF-E2C2F3-F1
#
_entry.id   AF-E2C2F3-F1
#
_cell.length_a   1.000
_cell.length_b   1.000
_cell.length_c   1.000
_cell.angle_alpha   90.00
_cell.angle_beta   90.00
_cell.angle_gamma   90.00
#
_symmetry.space_group_name_H-M   'P 1'
#
loop_
_entity.id
_entity.type
_entity.pdbx_description
1 polymer ?
#
loop_
_entity_poly.entity_id
_entity_poly.type
_entity_poly.pdbx_seq_one_letter_code
_entity_poly.pdbx_strand_id
1 'polypeptide(L)'
;MVARGDNATINPPYYFRHSSRKSAKSQIPEDIPEKNEENMIRATHVTLYPKAHEKIKIVFKEVNNTCLATADSVSNKWFLIFDYGVNYCNLRNLVVGTGLDRYGKFLELTSNAVCTQFNMAVCG
;
A
#
# COMPACT_ATOMS: atom_id res chain seq x y z
N MET A 1 -12.58 -3.50 17.42
CA MET A 1 -11.72 -4.72 17.49
C MET A 1 -10.29 -4.23 17.64
N VAL A 2 -9.53 -4.78 18.59
CA VAL A 2 -8.08 -4.53 18.65
C VAL A 2 -7.42 -5.46 17.65
N ALA A 3 -6.93 -4.93 16.54
CA ALA A 3 -5.99 -5.64 15.69
C ALA A 3 -4.63 -5.58 16.38
N ARG A 4 -4.25 -6.68 17.07
CA ARG A 4 -2.86 -6.88 17.45
C ARG A 4 -2.08 -7.11 16.15
N GLY A 5 -1.13 -6.21 15.90
CA GLY A 5 -0.23 -6.28 14.75
C GLY A 5 0.73 -7.44 14.90
N ASP A 6 0.34 -8.59 14.36
CA ASP A 6 1.27 -9.70 14.18
C ASP A 6 2.06 -9.47 12.89
N ASN A 7 3.37 -9.51 13.01
CA ASN A 7 4.32 -9.35 11.92
C ASN A 7 4.18 -10.55 10.96
N ALA A 8 3.41 -10.38 9.89
CA ALA A 8 3.14 -11.46 8.94
C ALA A 8 4.34 -11.67 8.01
N THR A 9 5.08 -12.76 8.18
CA THR A 9 6.03 -13.27 7.19
C THR A 9 5.26 -13.96 6.07
N ILE A 10 5.35 -13.43 4.85
CA ILE A 10 4.56 -13.88 3.69
C ILE A 10 5.40 -14.82 2.83
N ASN A 11 5.01 -16.10 2.71
CA ASN A 11 5.58 -17.08 1.79
C ASN A 11 4.52 -17.51 0.72
N PRO A 12 4.91 -17.68 -0.56
CA PRO A 12 3.98 -18.02 -1.66
C PRO A 12 3.56 -19.51 -1.71
N PRO A 13 2.45 -19.86 -2.39
CA PRO A 13 1.48 -19.00 -3.07
C PRO A 13 0.19 -18.80 -2.24
N TYR A 14 -0.39 -17.59 -2.25
CA TYR A 14 -1.64 -17.30 -1.54
C TYR A 14 -2.74 -16.73 -2.45
N TYR A 15 -3.99 -17.05 -2.10
CA TYR A 15 -5.22 -16.48 -2.66
C TYR A 15 -5.90 -15.62 -1.59
N PHE A 16 -6.33 -14.40 -1.95
CA PHE A 16 -7.10 -13.54 -1.04
C PHE A 16 -8.51 -14.10 -0.82
N ARG A 17 -8.79 -14.59 0.39
CA ARG A 17 -10.14 -15.00 0.80
C ARG A 17 -10.80 -13.86 1.57
N HIS A 18 -11.69 -13.11 0.91
CA HIS A 18 -12.58 -12.19 1.61
C HIS A 18 -13.58 -12.97 2.48
N SER A 19 -13.53 -12.81 3.80
CA SER A 19 -14.57 -13.29 4.71
C SER A 19 -15.35 -12.10 5.26
N SER A 20 -16.53 -11.83 4.68
CA SER A 20 -17.44 -10.82 5.20
C SER A 20 -18.23 -11.40 6.38
N ARG A 21 -17.89 -11.03 7.62
CA ARG A 21 -18.78 -11.21 8.78
C ARG A 21 -19.35 -9.87 9.21
N LYS A 22 -20.69 -9.78 9.24
CA LYS A 22 -21.44 -8.62 9.76
C LYS A 22 -21.13 -8.44 11.26
N SER A 23 -20.78 -7.21 11.65
CA SER A 23 -20.42 -6.84 13.03
C SER A 23 -21.65 -6.74 13.92
N ALA A 24 -21.64 -7.46 15.04
CA ALA A 24 -22.57 -7.24 16.16
C ALA A 24 -21.99 -6.15 17.09
N LYS A 25 -22.81 -5.15 17.41
CA LYS A 25 -22.45 -3.91 18.11
C LYS A 25 -22.17 -4.17 19.60
N SER A 26 -21.06 -3.64 20.12
CA SER A 26 -20.78 -3.55 21.57
C SER A 26 -20.41 -2.11 21.92
N GLN A 27 -21.08 -1.55 22.94
CA GLN A 27 -20.99 -0.16 23.38
C GLN A 27 -19.83 0.04 24.38
N ILE A 28 -18.90 0.96 24.11
CA ILE A 28 -17.91 1.51 25.07
C ILE A 28 -17.69 3.01 24.70
N PRO A 29 -17.52 3.94 25.66
CA PRO A 29 -17.77 5.38 25.48
C PRO A 29 -16.67 6.14 24.72
N GLU A 30 -17.12 7.23 24.08
CA GLU A 30 -16.38 8.26 23.35
C GLU A 30 -15.35 8.99 24.25
N ASP A 31 -14.08 9.07 23.82
CA ASP A 31 -13.26 10.32 23.72
C ASP A 31 -11.75 10.02 23.51
N ILE A 32 -11.41 9.22 22.51
CA ILE A 32 -10.07 9.18 21.90
C ILE A 32 -10.33 9.17 20.39
N PRO A 33 -9.71 10.06 19.57
CA PRO A 33 -9.88 9.98 18.14
C PRO A 33 -9.21 8.68 17.66
N GLU A 34 -10.01 7.61 17.56
CA GLU A 34 -9.61 6.34 17.00
C GLU A 34 -9.24 6.63 15.56
N LYS A 35 -7.94 6.67 15.30
CA LYS A 35 -7.41 6.85 13.95
C LYS A 35 -7.95 5.70 13.11
N ASN A 36 -8.91 5.99 12.24
CA ASN A 36 -9.51 5.03 11.33
C ASN A 36 -8.42 4.44 10.42
N GLU A 37 -7.82 3.34 10.87
CA GLU A 37 -6.87 2.53 10.11
C GLU A 37 -7.62 1.45 9.29
N GLU A 38 -8.97 1.42 9.28
CA GLU A 38 -9.76 0.41 8.56
C GLU A 38 -9.62 0.54 7.03
N ASN A 39 -9.34 1.75 6.55
CA ASN A 39 -9.19 2.06 5.11
C ASN A 39 -7.72 2.21 4.68
N MET A 40 -6.78 1.62 5.42
CA MET A 40 -5.36 1.79 5.13
C MET A 40 -4.59 0.46 5.21
N ILE A 41 -3.74 0.23 4.21
CA ILE A 41 -2.77 -0.86 4.21
C ILE A 41 -1.39 -0.28 4.49
N ARG A 42 -0.64 -0.95 5.36
CA ARG A 42 0.78 -0.70 5.62
C ARG A 42 1.56 -1.97 5.34
N ALA A 43 2.63 -1.85 4.57
CA ALA A 43 3.54 -2.94 4.30
C ALA A 43 4.99 -2.45 4.36
N THR A 44 5.92 -3.39 4.48
CA THR A 44 7.36 -3.11 4.37
C THR A 44 7.92 -4.04 3.31
N HIS A 45 8.54 -3.47 2.28
CA HIS A 45 9.33 -4.20 1.31
C HIS A 45 10.81 -4.05 1.65
N VAL A 46 11.57 -5.14 1.57
CA VAL A 46 13.01 -5.13 1.84
C VAL A 46 13.73 -5.37 0.54
N THR A 47 14.47 -4.36 0.07
CA THR A 47 15.31 -4.50 -1.13
C THR A 47 16.54 -5.35 -0.77
N LEU A 48 17.00 -6.22 -1.67
CA LEU A 48 18.15 -7.09 -1.37
C LEU A 48 19.47 -6.32 -1.27
N TYR A 49 19.59 -5.25 -2.06
CA TYR A 49 20.73 -4.34 -2.08
C TYR A 49 20.18 -2.93 -2.36
N PRO A 50 20.36 -1.93 -1.47
CA PRO A 50 21.25 -1.89 -0.30
C PRO A 50 20.60 -2.32 1.04
N LYS A 51 19.69 -3.30 1.07
CA LYS A 51 18.94 -3.69 2.29
C LYS A 51 18.14 -2.53 2.89
N ALA A 52 17.52 -1.76 2.01
CA ALA A 52 16.65 -0.67 2.43
C ALA A 52 15.25 -1.22 2.78
N HIS A 53 14.65 -0.67 3.83
CA HIS A 53 13.29 -0.99 4.20
C HIS A 53 12.39 0.10 3.62
N GLU A 54 11.63 -0.28 2.61
CA GLU A 54 10.71 0.57 1.89
C GLU A 54 9.33 0.46 2.55
N LYS A 55 8.90 1.55 3.19
CA LYS A 55 7.60 1.61 3.85
C LYS A 55 6.53 1.94 2.81
N ILE A 56 5.61 1.01 2.61
CA ILE A 56 4.47 1.18 1.72
C ILE A 56 3.25 1.52 2.54
N LYS A 57 2.51 2.53 2.10
CA LYS A 57 1.24 2.95 2.69
C LYS A 57 0.23 3.15 1.56
N ILE A 58 -0.94 2.54 1.66
CA ILE A 58 -2.04 2.72 0.71
C ILE A 58 -3.26 3.15 1.50
N VAL A 59 -3.85 4.28 1.14
CA VAL A 59 -5.07 4.82 1.76
C VAL A 59 -6.19 4.73 0.74
N PHE A 60 -7.28 4.08 1.11
CA PHE A 60 -8.46 3.93 0.28
C PHE A 60 -9.51 4.97 0.68
N LYS A 61 -10.18 5.51 -0.33
CA LYS A 61 -11.28 6.45 -0.16
C LYS A 61 -12.34 6.17 -1.21
N GLU A 62 -13.59 6.13 -0.80
CA GLU A 62 -14.70 6.13 -1.74
C GLU A 62 -14.99 7.57 -2.21
N VAL A 63 -15.04 7.77 -3.52
CA VAL A 63 -15.38 9.06 -4.15
C VAL A 63 -16.35 8.77 -5.28
N ASN A 64 -17.58 9.30 -5.23
CA ASN A 64 -18.59 9.13 -6.29
C ASN A 64 -18.81 7.65 -6.69
N ASN A 65 -18.95 6.75 -5.72
CA ASN A 65 -19.04 5.29 -5.91
C ASN A 65 -17.85 4.66 -6.67
N THR A 66 -16.71 5.35 -6.69
CA THR A 66 -15.42 4.83 -7.19
C THR A 66 -14.43 4.69 -6.03
N CYS A 67 -13.47 3.79 -6.18
CA CYS A 67 -12.42 3.59 -5.19
C CYS A 67 -11.18 4.38 -5.62
N LEU A 68 -10.83 5.41 -4.86
CA LEU A 68 -9.58 6.13 -4.98
C LEU A 68 -8.57 5.54 -4.00
N ALA A 69 -7.41 5.13 -4.49
CA ALA A 69 -6.29 4.71 -3.67
C ALA A 69 -5.14 5.71 -3.82
N THR A 70 -4.68 6.26 -2.71
CA THR A 70 -3.45 7.06 -2.66
C THR A 70 -2.36 6.22 -2.01
N ALA A 71 -1.22 6.09 -2.68
CA ALA A 71 -0.15 5.20 -2.23
C ALA A 71 1.19 5.91 -2.20
N ASP A 72 1.94 5.67 -1.12
CA ASP A 72 3.30 6.17 -0.92
C ASP A 72 4.23 4.98 -0.66
N SER A 73 5.44 5.04 -1.20
CA SER A 73 6.53 4.11 -0.90
C SER A 73 7.75 4.95 -0.56
N VAL A 74 8.31 4.78 0.64
CA VAL A 74 9.37 5.63 1.15
C VAL A 74 10.45 4.80 1.83
N SER A 75 11.69 5.02 1.41
CA SER A 75 12.86 4.37 2.00
C SER A 75 13.19 4.90 3.38
N ASN A 76 13.57 4.00 4.29
CA ASN A 76 14.09 4.38 5.60
C ASN A 76 15.53 4.93 5.58
N LYS A 77 16.21 4.90 4.43
CA LYS A 77 17.58 5.39 4.27
C LYS A 77 17.58 6.83 3.78
N TRP A 78 17.99 7.74 4.66
CA TRP A 78 18.03 9.19 4.38
C TRP A 78 18.95 9.58 3.20
N PHE A 79 19.97 8.78 2.87
CA PHE A 79 20.90 9.02 1.77
C PHE A 79 20.41 8.50 0.41
N LEU A 80 19.28 7.78 0.35
CA LEU A 80 18.65 7.34 -0.90
C LEU A 80 17.72 8.44 -1.42
N ILE A 81 18.30 9.61 -1.75
CA ILE A 81 17.58 10.72 -2.37
C ILE A 81 17.17 10.35 -3.80
N PHE A 82 18.05 9.63 -4.51
CA PHE A 82 17.80 9.06 -5.83
C PHE A 82 17.62 7.56 -5.68
N ASP A 83 16.44 7.07 -6.04
CA ASP A 83 16.02 5.69 -5.90
C ASP A 83 15.83 5.01 -7.27
N TYR A 84 16.12 5.70 -8.37
CA TYR A 84 15.93 5.20 -9.75
C TYR A 84 14.52 4.66 -10.01
N GLY A 85 13.51 5.25 -9.37
CA GLY A 85 12.12 4.84 -9.50
C GLY A 85 11.76 3.56 -8.72
N VAL A 86 12.64 3.08 -7.83
CA VAL A 86 12.37 1.92 -6.96
C VAL A 86 11.10 2.10 -6.13
N ASN A 87 10.84 3.30 -5.58
CA ASN A 87 9.62 3.54 -4.82
C ASN A 87 8.36 3.38 -5.66
N TYR A 88 8.39 3.86 -6.91
CA TYR A 88 7.31 3.63 -7.86
C TYR A 88 7.15 2.14 -8.18
N CYS A 89 8.24 1.43 -8.48
CA CYS A 89 8.16 0.01 -8.81
C CYS A 89 7.63 -0.84 -7.64
N ASN A 90 7.96 -0.49 -6.40
CA ASN A 90 7.38 -1.15 -5.22
C ASN A 90 5.84 -1.07 -5.22
N LEU A 91 5.26 0.06 -5.62
CA LEU A 91 3.81 0.22 -5.73
C LEU A 91 3.25 -0.45 -6.98
N ARG A 92 3.87 -0.23 -8.14
CA ARG A 92 3.43 -0.77 -9.44
C ARG A 92 3.43 -2.29 -9.44
N ASN A 93 4.41 -2.93 -8.80
CA ASN A 93 4.47 -4.38 -8.69
C ASN A 93 3.32 -4.97 -7.87
N LEU A 94 2.76 -4.23 -6.89
CA LEU A 94 1.55 -4.64 -6.19
C LEU A 94 0.31 -4.55 -7.08
N VAL A 95 0.20 -3.47 -7.86
CA VAL A 95 -0.90 -3.28 -8.83
C VAL A 95 -0.89 -4.40 -9.87
N VAL A 96 0.27 -4.66 -10.47
CA VAL A 96 0.42 -5.72 -11.49
C VAL A 96 0.29 -7.12 -10.87
N GLY A 97 0.87 -7.35 -9.70
CA GLY A 97 0.83 -8.64 -9.01
C GLY A 97 -0.59 -9.04 -8.56
N THR A 98 -1.47 -8.05 -8.33
CA THR A 98 -2.90 -8.29 -8.04
C THR A 98 -3.77 -8.35 -9.29
N GLY A 99 -3.22 -8.04 -10.47
CA GLY A 99 -3.93 -7.97 -11.74
C GLY A 99 -4.84 -6.75 -11.89
N LEU A 100 -4.72 -5.76 -11.00
CA LEU A 100 -5.53 -4.55 -11.04
C LEU A 100 -5.24 -3.70 -12.28
N ASP A 101 -4.00 -3.76 -12.79
CA ASP A 101 -3.56 -3.10 -14.02
C ASP A 101 -4.35 -3.53 -15.27
N ARG A 102 -4.92 -4.74 -15.25
CA ARG A 102 -5.70 -5.31 -16.37
C ARG A 102 -7.17 -4.97 -16.30
N TYR A 103 -7.63 -4.35 -15.21
CA TYR A 103 -9.02 -3.97 -15.06
C TYR A 103 -9.31 -2.73 -15.91
N GLY A 104 -10.30 -2.80 -16.80
CA GLY A 104 -10.56 -1.72 -17.79
C GLY A 104 -10.94 -0.36 -17.20
N LYS A 105 -11.21 -0.26 -15.89
CA LYS A 105 -11.48 1.00 -15.18
C LYS A 105 -10.32 1.45 -14.27
N PHE A 106 -9.21 0.70 -14.25
CA PHE A 106 -8.03 1.11 -13.51
C PHE A 106 -7.37 2.29 -14.22
N LEU A 107 -7.10 3.35 -13.46
CA LEU A 107 -6.36 4.52 -13.92
C LEU A 107 -5.29 4.84 -12.90
N GLU A 108 -4.04 4.85 -13.36
CA GLU A 108 -2.91 5.30 -12.56
C GLU A 108 -2.58 6.74 -12.92
N LEU A 109 -2.60 7.62 -11.91
CA LEU A 109 -2.22 9.03 -12.03
C LEU A 109 -0.87 9.22 -11.32
N THR A 110 0.20 9.26 -12.10
CA THR A 110 1.56 9.43 -11.58
C THR A 110 2.40 10.31 -12.52
N SER A 111 3.50 10.85 -12.00
CA SER A 111 4.49 11.64 -12.73
C SER A 111 5.79 11.74 -11.91
N ASN A 112 6.83 12.35 -12.49
CA ASN A 112 8.07 12.65 -11.75
C ASN A 112 7.85 13.58 -10.53
N ALA A 113 6.76 14.35 -10.50
CA ALA A 113 6.41 15.20 -9.36
C ALA A 113 5.70 14.42 -8.23
N VAL A 114 5.12 13.26 -8.55
CA VAL A 114 4.42 12.39 -7.59
C VAL A 114 5.34 11.29 -7.10
N CYS A 115 6.08 10.65 -8.02
CA CYS A 115 7.07 9.63 -7.72
C CYS A 115 8.43 10.07 -8.25
N THR A 116 9.41 10.20 -7.34
CA THR A 116 10.79 10.54 -7.68
C THR A 116 11.33 9.61 -8.76
N GLN A 117 11.93 10.18 -9.81
CA GLN A 117 12.55 9.45 -10.91
C GLN A 117 11.64 8.41 -11.60
N PHE A 118 10.32 8.65 -11.63
CA PHE A 118 9.35 7.78 -12.32
C PHE A 118 9.74 7.45 -13.77
N ASN A 119 10.24 8.44 -14.52
CA ASN A 119 10.69 8.25 -15.91
C ASN A 119 11.94 7.35 -16.08
N MET A 120 12.63 7.03 -14.99
CA MET A 120 13.78 6.12 -14.98
C MET A 120 13.40 4.72 -14.48
N ALA A 121 12.15 4.52 -14.06
CA ALA A 121 11.70 3.28 -13.46
C ALA A 121 11.71 2.13 -14.47
N VAL A 122 12.35 1.03 -14.09
CA VAL A 122 12.30 -0.26 -14.80
C VAL A 122 11.80 -1.30 -13.82
N CYS A 123 10.50 -1.58 -13.88
CA CYS A 123 9.83 -2.52 -12.99
C CYS A 123 9.80 -3.93 -13.61
N GLY A 124 9.85 -4.96 -12.77
CA GLY A 124 9.86 -6.38 -13.17
C GLY A 124 8.97 -7.23 -12.31
#